data_AF-B8AZD9-F1
#
_entry.id   AF-B8AZD9-F1
#
_cell.length_a   1.000
_cell.length_b   1.000
_cell.length_c   1.000
_cell.angle_alpha   90.00
_cell.angle_beta   90.00
_cell.angle_gamma   90.00
#
_symmetry.space_group_name_H-M   'P 1'
#
loop_
_entity.id
_entity.type
_entity.pdbx_description
1 polymer ?
#
loop_
_entity_poly.entity_id
_entity_poly.type
_entity_poly.pdbx_seq_one_letter_code
_entity_poly.pdbx_strand_id
1 'polypeptide(L)'
;MAARSSSSPAKTTTTLALLLVVAAAAAAVAAEAAAVAADAARGVRQVNRRGPYLGVVVPNGFEMEPLLRSPAFSPAKKLPYLDVAGRRFRFGSIGEKKVIIVMTGLGMLNSGVTTQLLLTLFDVEGIVHFGIAGNADPDLHIGDVTVPRYWAHTGLWNWQRYGDGPEKELALESNGDYTRKYGALNFSDYGVAGGGGGNLLNGVWYQPEEVFPADGTPESRRHEFWVPVDGRYYQLAQKLEAMPLERCVTAPGRRRRR
;
A
#
# COMPACT_ATOMS: atom_id res chain seq x y z
N MET A 1 -22.53 78.40 16.98
CA MET A 1 -21.97 77.66 15.83
C MET A 1 -21.47 76.31 16.33
N ALA A 2 -22.22 75.23 16.09
CA ALA A 2 -21.78 73.87 16.38
C ALA A 2 -22.02 73.03 15.13
N ALA A 3 -20.96 72.70 14.40
CA ALA A 3 -21.01 71.88 13.20
C ALA A 3 -21.15 70.41 13.60
N ARG A 4 -22.30 69.80 13.29
CA ARG A 4 -22.48 68.34 13.37
C ARG A 4 -21.81 67.70 12.16
N SER A 5 -20.70 67.02 12.39
CA SER A 5 -20.04 66.13 11.44
C SER A 5 -20.93 64.90 11.19
N SER A 6 -21.55 64.81 10.02
CA SER A 6 -22.25 63.59 9.57
C SER A 6 -21.23 62.61 8.97
N SER A 7 -20.80 61.62 9.75
CA SER A 7 -20.11 60.46 9.18
C SER A 7 -21.14 59.60 8.43
N SER A 8 -20.91 59.41 7.13
CA SER A 8 -21.80 58.63 6.27
C SER A 8 -21.74 57.14 6.64
N PRO A 9 -22.85 56.51 7.05
CA PRO A 9 -22.86 55.11 7.49
C PRO A 9 -22.52 54.11 6.36
N ALA A 10 -22.66 54.53 5.10
CA ALA A 10 -22.53 53.65 3.93
C ALA A 10 -21.12 53.04 3.75
N LYS A 11 -20.04 53.79 4.02
CA LYS A 11 -18.66 53.30 3.84
C LYS A 11 -18.28 52.21 4.86
N THR A 12 -18.81 52.30 6.07
CA THR A 12 -18.56 51.33 7.14
C THR A 12 -19.29 50.02 6.85
N THR A 13 -20.51 50.08 6.32
CA THR A 13 -21.32 48.90 5.97
C THR A 13 -20.69 48.09 4.83
N THR A 14 -20.14 48.75 3.79
CA THR A 14 -19.49 48.07 2.66
C THR A 14 -18.19 47.38 3.08
N THR A 15 -17.41 48.00 3.97
CA THR A 15 -16.15 47.43 4.46
C THR A 15 -16.39 46.21 5.35
N LEU A 16 -17.42 46.27 6.21
CA LEU A 16 -17.81 45.15 7.06
C LEU A 16 -18.37 43.98 6.24
N ALA A 17 -19.17 44.27 5.21
CA ALA A 17 -19.67 43.26 4.27
C ALA A 17 -18.52 42.58 3.51
N LEU A 18 -17.53 43.34 3.03
CA LEU A 18 -16.36 42.78 2.35
C LEU A 18 -15.52 41.89 3.29
N LEU A 19 -15.30 42.33 4.54
CA LEU A 19 -14.60 41.53 5.55
C LEU A 19 -15.37 40.25 5.90
N LEU A 20 -16.69 40.30 5.99
CA LEU A 20 -17.54 39.12 6.21
C LEU A 20 -17.50 38.17 5.02
N VAL A 21 -17.48 38.67 3.78
CA VAL A 21 -17.35 37.84 2.58
C VAL A 21 -15.96 37.20 2.49
N VAL A 22 -14.89 37.92 2.83
CA VAL A 22 -13.53 37.35 2.89
C VAL A 22 -13.42 36.32 4.02
N ALA A 23 -14.01 36.58 5.18
CA ALA A 23 -14.06 35.63 6.29
C ALA A 23 -14.90 34.39 5.94
N ALA A 24 -16.03 34.56 5.26
CA ALA A 24 -16.87 33.47 4.78
C ALA A 24 -16.18 32.65 3.67
N ALA A 25 -15.46 33.30 2.76
CA ALA A 25 -14.64 32.62 1.75
C ALA A 25 -13.46 31.87 2.39
N ALA A 26 -12.78 32.46 3.38
CA ALA A 26 -11.73 31.79 4.13
C ALA A 26 -12.27 30.61 4.96
N ALA A 27 -13.48 30.73 5.52
CA ALA A 27 -14.16 29.65 6.22
C ALA A 27 -14.65 28.54 5.26
N ALA A 28 -15.10 28.90 4.06
CA ALA A 28 -15.49 27.95 3.03
C ALA A 28 -14.28 27.18 2.45
N VAL A 29 -13.11 27.83 2.33
CA VAL A 29 -11.84 27.15 2.01
C VAL A 29 -11.36 26.27 3.16
N ALA A 30 -11.74 26.56 4.41
CA ALA A 30 -11.41 25.75 5.59
C ALA A 30 -12.38 24.57 5.84
N ALA A 31 -13.49 24.50 5.10
CA ALA A 31 -14.51 23.46 5.24
C ALA A 31 -14.40 22.38 4.15
N GLU A 32 -13.18 22.04 3.73
CA GLU A 32 -12.94 20.67 3.27
C GLU A 32 -13.07 19.78 4.50
N ALA A 33 -14.03 18.85 4.49
CA ALA A 33 -14.10 17.79 5.48
C ALA A 33 -12.76 17.04 5.47
N ALA A 34 -11.88 17.39 6.41
CA ALA A 34 -10.56 16.80 6.46
C ALA A 34 -10.73 15.29 6.64
N ALA A 35 -10.11 14.50 5.77
CA ALA A 35 -10.12 13.04 5.84
C ALA A 35 -9.55 12.48 7.18
N VAL A 36 -8.98 13.36 8.00
CA VAL A 36 -8.39 13.07 9.31
C VAL A 36 -8.75 14.17 10.31
N ALA A 37 -8.69 13.84 11.61
CA ALA A 37 -8.93 14.80 12.68
C ALA A 37 -8.01 16.04 12.60
N ALA A 38 -8.47 17.19 13.10
CA ALA A 38 -7.80 18.48 12.91
C ALA A 38 -6.37 18.54 13.50
N ASP A 39 -6.14 17.83 14.59
CA ASP A 39 -4.81 17.63 15.20
C ASP A 39 -3.90 16.77 14.31
N ALA A 40 -4.41 15.66 13.78
CA ALA A 40 -3.69 14.84 12.81
C ALA A 40 -3.34 15.63 11.55
N ALA A 41 -4.28 16.45 11.03
CA ALA A 41 -4.04 17.32 9.88
C ALA A 41 -2.92 18.34 10.14
N ARG A 42 -2.83 18.90 11.35
CA ARG A 42 -1.69 19.78 11.72
C ARG A 42 -0.37 19.03 11.76
N GLY A 43 -0.36 17.82 12.33
CA GLY A 43 0.80 16.93 12.34
C GLY A 43 1.29 16.60 10.93
N VAL A 44 0.37 16.20 10.06
CA VAL A 44 0.63 15.95 8.63
C VAL A 44 1.30 17.15 7.95
N ARG A 45 0.72 18.36 8.08
CA ARG A 45 1.32 19.58 7.49
C ARG A 45 2.71 19.87 8.03
N GLN A 46 2.96 19.62 9.31
CA GLN A 46 4.27 19.81 9.92
C GLN A 46 5.31 18.83 9.35
N VAL A 47 4.92 17.57 9.14
CA VAL A 47 5.78 16.53 8.56
C VAL A 47 6.09 16.85 7.10
N ASN A 48 5.09 17.17 6.29
CA ASN A 48 5.28 17.40 4.84
C ASN A 48 6.17 18.61 4.53
N ARG A 49 6.23 19.62 5.41
CA ARG A 49 7.20 20.73 5.31
C ARG A 49 8.67 20.28 5.39
N ARG A 50 8.93 19.05 5.82
CA ARG A 50 10.27 18.47 5.94
C ARG A 50 10.51 17.33 4.94
N GLY A 51 9.56 17.01 4.07
CA GLY A 51 9.67 15.98 3.05
C GLY A 51 10.65 16.32 1.92
N PRO A 52 10.73 15.46 0.88
CA PRO A 52 10.00 14.19 0.76
C PRO A 52 10.59 13.08 1.64
N TYR A 53 9.85 11.99 1.82
CA TYR A 53 10.22 10.82 2.61
C TYR A 53 10.20 9.54 1.78
N LEU A 54 11.08 8.59 2.11
CA LEU A 54 10.91 7.20 1.68
C LEU A 54 9.94 6.49 2.62
N GLY A 55 8.86 5.94 2.08
CA GLY A 55 7.93 5.11 2.83
C GLY A 55 8.47 3.70 3.02
N VAL A 56 8.45 3.20 4.25
CA VAL A 56 8.84 1.84 4.59
C VAL A 56 7.63 1.15 5.20
N VAL A 57 7.03 0.23 4.43
CA VAL A 57 5.83 -0.51 4.83
C VAL A 57 6.22 -1.92 5.26
N VAL A 58 5.78 -2.33 6.44
CA VAL A 58 6.20 -3.59 7.07
C VAL A 58 4.97 -4.37 7.58
N PRO A 59 4.83 -5.68 7.32
CA PRO A 59 3.63 -6.42 7.69
C PRO A 59 3.34 -6.47 9.18
N ASN A 60 4.36 -6.77 10.00
CA ASN A 60 4.15 -6.98 11.43
C ASN A 60 5.32 -6.49 12.31
N GLY A 61 5.11 -6.58 13.63
CA GLY A 61 6.07 -6.13 14.64
C GLY A 61 7.39 -6.90 14.66
N PHE A 62 7.39 -8.22 14.36
CA PHE A 62 8.62 -9.01 14.36
C PHE A 62 9.60 -8.56 13.28
N GLU A 63 9.09 -8.07 12.15
CA GLU A 63 9.89 -7.56 11.04
C GLU A 63 10.25 -6.08 11.24
N MET A 64 9.35 -5.30 11.85
CA MET A 64 9.52 -3.86 12.05
C MET A 64 10.45 -3.54 13.23
N GLU A 65 10.35 -4.25 14.35
CA GLU A 65 11.10 -3.97 15.57
C GLU A 65 12.63 -4.03 15.39
N PRO A 66 13.21 -5.01 14.66
CA PRO A 66 14.64 -5.00 14.35
C PRO A 66 15.10 -3.74 13.63
N LEU A 67 14.28 -3.21 12.70
CA LEU A 67 14.59 -1.96 12.01
C LEU A 67 14.54 -0.77 12.97
N LEU A 68 13.51 -0.69 13.82
CA LEU A 68 13.36 0.41 14.79
C LEU A 68 14.44 0.42 15.87
N ARG A 69 15.00 -0.75 16.21
CA ARG A 69 16.10 -0.92 17.18
C ARG A 69 17.48 -0.84 16.55
N SER A 70 17.55 -0.81 15.23
CA SER A 70 18.82 -0.68 14.52
C SER A 70 19.48 0.66 14.86
N PRO A 71 20.78 0.69 15.18
CA PRO A 71 21.50 1.95 15.40
C PRO A 71 21.52 2.85 14.14
N ALA A 72 21.21 2.29 12.96
CA ALA A 72 21.07 3.06 11.73
C ALA A 72 19.79 3.89 11.68
N PHE A 73 18.74 3.53 12.44
CA PHE A 73 17.50 4.28 12.49
C PHE A 73 17.55 5.36 13.57
N SER A 74 17.29 6.60 13.18
CA SER A 74 17.22 7.76 14.07
C SER A 74 15.80 8.35 14.08
N PRO A 75 15.03 8.19 15.18
CA PRO A 75 13.71 8.78 15.29
C PRO A 75 13.72 10.31 15.27
N ALA A 76 12.68 10.92 14.71
CA ALA A 76 12.51 12.36 14.70
C ALA A 76 12.27 12.90 16.12
N LYS A 77 13.08 13.88 16.55
CA LYS A 77 13.07 14.39 17.94
C LYS A 77 11.77 15.08 18.37
N LYS A 78 11.14 15.85 17.49
CA LYS A 78 9.98 16.71 17.84
C LYS A 78 8.63 16.04 17.66
N LEU A 79 8.50 15.19 16.65
CA LEU A 79 7.28 14.48 16.31
C LEU A 79 7.74 13.11 15.81
N PRO A 80 7.96 12.12 16.71
CA PRO A 80 8.50 10.83 16.34
C PRO A 80 7.48 9.94 15.63
N TYR A 81 6.19 10.18 15.82
CA TYR A 81 5.12 9.46 15.12
C TYR A 81 3.81 10.26 15.06
N LEU A 82 2.90 9.80 14.19
CA LEU A 82 1.50 10.21 14.14
C LEU A 82 0.63 8.97 14.00
N ASP A 83 -0.45 8.89 14.78
CA ASP A 83 -1.41 7.79 14.72
C ASP A 83 -2.63 8.24 13.90
N VAL A 84 -2.96 7.51 12.83
CA VAL A 84 -4.12 7.78 11.97
C VAL A 84 -4.79 6.48 11.58
N ALA A 85 -6.11 6.40 11.75
CA ALA A 85 -6.92 5.23 11.38
C ALA A 85 -6.33 3.89 11.89
N GLY A 86 -5.87 3.87 13.15
CA GLY A 86 -5.28 2.68 13.78
C GLY A 86 -3.85 2.35 13.35
N ARG A 87 -3.19 3.19 12.55
CA ARG A 87 -1.80 3.01 12.08
C ARG A 87 -0.88 4.06 12.67
N ARG A 88 0.28 3.63 13.14
CA ARG A 88 1.35 4.49 13.63
C ARG A 88 2.39 4.74 12.53
N PHE A 89 2.42 5.96 12.01
CA PHE A 89 3.43 6.43 11.08
C PHE A 89 4.61 6.98 11.86
N ARG A 90 5.77 6.31 11.80
CA ARG A 90 6.98 6.68 12.57
C ARG A 90 7.93 7.47 11.69
N PHE A 91 8.31 8.65 12.14
CA PHE A 91 9.18 9.56 11.41
C PHE A 91 10.61 9.45 11.89
N GLY A 92 11.57 9.40 10.96
CA GLY A 92 12.98 9.38 11.30
C GLY A 92 13.87 9.45 10.08
N SER A 93 15.10 8.96 10.24
CA SER A 93 16.05 8.79 9.15
C SER A 93 16.81 7.47 9.26
N ILE A 94 17.21 6.93 8.12
CA ILE A 94 18.19 5.83 8.01
C ILE A 94 19.34 6.37 7.17
N GLY A 95 20.52 6.54 7.79
CA GLY A 95 21.58 7.35 7.20
C GLY A 95 21.08 8.76 6.88
N GLU A 96 21.30 9.23 5.66
CA GLU A 96 20.86 10.55 5.20
C GLU A 96 19.41 10.58 4.69
N LYS A 97 18.75 9.41 4.56
CA LYS A 97 17.41 9.31 4.00
C LYS A 97 16.35 9.46 5.08
N LYS A 98 15.44 10.41 4.89
CA LYS A 98 14.25 10.57 5.72
C LYS A 98 13.27 9.45 5.42
N VAL A 99 12.75 8.80 6.45
CA VAL A 99 11.85 7.66 6.31
C VAL A 99 10.57 7.82 7.11
N ILE A 100 9.50 7.24 6.60
CA ILE A 100 8.25 6.98 7.33
C ILE A 100 8.08 5.48 7.43
N ILE A 101 8.20 4.93 8.65
CA ILE A 101 8.02 3.49 8.89
C ILE A 101 6.61 3.26 9.42
N VAL A 102 5.85 2.40 8.75
CA VAL A 102 4.48 2.06 9.16
C VAL A 102 4.25 0.55 9.06
N MET A 103 3.56 0.02 10.06
CA MET A 103 3.12 -1.37 10.06
C MET A 103 1.78 -1.47 9.32
N THR A 104 1.68 -2.37 8.34
CA THR A 104 0.46 -2.54 7.54
C THR A 104 -0.57 -3.44 8.23
N GLY A 105 -0.11 -4.47 8.94
CA GLY A 105 -0.91 -5.64 9.25
C GLY A 105 -0.89 -6.67 8.11
N LEU A 106 -1.48 -7.83 8.35
CA LEU A 106 -1.47 -8.94 7.39
C LEU A 106 -2.57 -8.79 6.33
N GLY A 107 -2.28 -9.29 5.12
CA GLY A 107 -3.21 -9.34 3.99
C GLY A 107 -3.22 -8.08 3.12
N MET A 108 -3.76 -8.22 1.91
CA MET A 108 -3.78 -7.16 0.91
C MET A 108 -4.66 -5.96 1.28
N LEU A 109 -5.80 -6.21 1.94
CA LEU A 109 -6.69 -5.14 2.40
C LEU A 109 -5.94 -4.15 3.31
N ASN A 110 -5.25 -4.68 4.32
CA ASN A 110 -4.48 -3.90 5.28
C ASN A 110 -3.29 -3.19 4.63
N SER A 111 -2.59 -3.88 3.72
CA SER A 111 -1.45 -3.35 2.96
C SER A 111 -1.86 -2.20 2.04
N GLY A 112 -2.95 -2.38 1.29
CA GLY A 112 -3.52 -1.38 0.40
C GLY A 112 -3.99 -0.13 1.14
N VAL A 113 -4.81 -0.28 2.19
CA VAL A 113 -5.29 0.85 2.98
C VAL A 113 -4.14 1.62 3.64
N THR A 114 -3.16 0.92 4.22
CA THR A 114 -2.02 1.56 4.89
C THR A 114 -1.14 2.32 3.90
N THR A 115 -0.86 1.72 2.74
CA THR A 115 -0.05 2.35 1.70
C THR A 115 -0.77 3.54 1.09
N GLN A 116 -2.08 3.44 0.84
CA GLN A 116 -2.88 4.55 0.37
C GLN A 116 -2.89 5.71 1.38
N LEU A 117 -3.09 5.42 2.68
CA LEU A 117 -3.02 6.45 3.72
C LEU A 117 -1.63 7.11 3.78
N LEU A 118 -0.56 6.33 3.66
CA LEU A 118 0.80 6.86 3.61
C LEU A 118 0.98 7.86 2.46
N LEU A 119 0.54 7.50 1.25
CA LEU A 119 0.63 8.32 0.05
C LEU A 119 -0.30 9.54 0.08
N THR A 120 -1.50 9.39 0.64
CA THR A 120 -2.48 10.49 0.74
C THR A 120 -2.06 11.53 1.78
N LEU A 121 -1.50 11.10 2.90
CA LEU A 121 -1.21 11.98 4.02
C LEU A 121 0.17 12.61 3.91
N PHE A 122 1.18 11.90 3.41
CA PHE A 122 2.56 12.36 3.50
C PHE A 122 3.22 12.58 2.14
N ASP A 123 4.16 13.53 2.10
CA ASP A 123 5.01 13.76 0.93
C ASP A 123 6.04 12.63 0.79
N VAL A 124 5.73 11.64 -0.05
CA VAL A 124 6.46 10.38 -0.19
C VAL A 124 7.03 10.25 -1.60
N GLU A 125 8.34 10.02 -1.71
CA GLU A 125 9.04 9.86 -3.01
C GLU A 125 9.07 8.42 -3.51
N GLY A 126 8.70 7.45 -2.66
CA GLY A 126 8.51 6.06 -3.05
C GLY A 126 8.34 5.14 -1.86
N ILE A 127 8.06 3.86 -2.14
CA ILE A 127 7.73 2.84 -1.14
C ILE A 127 8.72 1.68 -1.21
N VAL A 128 9.22 1.26 -0.07
CA VAL A 128 9.91 -0.01 0.13
C VAL A 128 9.06 -0.88 1.03
N HIS A 129 8.65 -2.04 0.52
CA HIS A 129 8.06 -3.10 1.32
C HIS A 129 9.13 -4.15 1.62
N PHE A 130 9.26 -4.55 2.88
CA PHE A 130 10.10 -5.71 3.24
C PHE A 130 9.44 -6.54 4.33
N GLY A 131 9.79 -7.82 4.34
CA GLY A 131 9.27 -8.80 5.29
C GLY A 131 9.90 -10.16 5.04
N ILE A 132 9.48 -11.16 5.81
CA ILE A 132 9.80 -12.57 5.60
C ILE A 132 8.86 -13.16 4.56
N ALA A 133 9.33 -14.18 3.85
CA ALA A 133 8.54 -14.93 2.90
C ALA A 133 8.88 -16.43 2.97
N GLY A 134 7.90 -17.27 2.70
CA GLY A 134 8.16 -18.65 2.29
C GLY A 134 8.63 -18.65 0.84
N ASN A 135 9.53 -19.57 0.50
CA ASN A 135 9.97 -19.76 -0.88
C ASN A 135 9.45 -21.09 -1.42
N ALA A 136 9.23 -21.15 -2.73
CA ALA A 136 8.89 -22.38 -3.47
C ALA A 136 10.02 -22.82 -4.40
N ASP A 137 11.14 -22.08 -4.39
CA ASP A 137 12.31 -22.35 -5.22
C ASP A 137 13.26 -23.26 -4.43
N PRO A 138 13.50 -24.51 -4.88
CA PRO A 138 14.34 -25.45 -4.15
C PRO A 138 15.79 -25.01 -4.01
N ASP A 139 16.24 -24.03 -4.80
CA ASP A 139 17.59 -23.47 -4.70
C ASP A 139 17.69 -22.35 -3.64
N LEU A 140 16.56 -21.83 -3.14
CA LEU A 140 16.52 -20.81 -2.09
C LEU A 140 16.44 -21.43 -0.69
N HIS A 141 17.30 -20.95 0.21
CA HIS A 141 17.43 -21.47 1.57
C HIS A 141 16.92 -20.48 2.62
N ILE A 142 16.71 -21.00 3.83
CA ILE A 142 16.37 -20.15 4.98
C ILE A 142 17.46 -19.08 5.18
N GLY A 143 17.02 -17.84 5.25
CA GLY A 143 17.89 -16.67 5.45
C GLY A 143 18.44 -16.06 4.16
N ASP A 144 18.07 -16.59 2.99
CA ASP A 144 18.32 -15.90 1.71
C ASP A 144 17.40 -14.68 1.59
N VAL A 145 17.93 -13.63 0.95
CA VAL A 145 17.24 -12.35 0.75
C VAL A 145 16.98 -12.17 -0.73
N THR A 146 15.72 -12.22 -1.12
CA THR A 146 15.30 -12.05 -2.51
C THR A 146 14.65 -10.70 -2.75
N VAL A 147 14.79 -10.19 -3.97
CA VAL A 147 14.06 -9.01 -4.44
C VAL A 147 13.33 -9.42 -5.72
N PRO A 148 11.99 -9.47 -5.70
CA PRO A 148 11.24 -9.92 -6.85
C PRO A 148 11.33 -8.90 -7.99
N ARG A 149 11.34 -9.42 -9.24
CA ARG A 149 11.15 -8.59 -10.44
C ARG A 149 9.67 -8.35 -10.73
N TYR A 150 8.84 -9.34 -10.41
CA TYR A 150 7.39 -9.34 -10.58
C TYR A 150 6.74 -9.96 -9.34
N TRP A 151 5.51 -9.57 -9.04
CA TRP A 151 4.65 -10.22 -8.06
C TRP A 151 3.28 -10.51 -8.67
N ALA A 152 2.53 -11.40 -8.05
CA ALA A 152 1.18 -11.78 -8.50
C ALA A 152 0.27 -11.93 -7.29
N HIS A 153 -1.00 -11.57 -7.44
CA HIS A 153 -2.02 -11.94 -6.47
C HIS A 153 -2.80 -13.15 -6.97
N THR A 154 -2.78 -14.23 -6.17
CA THR A 154 -3.37 -15.52 -6.51
C THR A 154 -4.62 -15.84 -5.69
N GLY A 155 -5.23 -14.82 -5.07
CA GLY A 155 -6.31 -14.99 -4.09
C GLY A 155 -7.73 -14.91 -4.66
N LEU A 156 -7.90 -14.53 -5.93
CA LEU A 156 -9.19 -14.42 -6.57
C LEU A 156 -9.54 -15.69 -7.34
N TRP A 157 -10.74 -16.23 -7.08
CA TRP A 157 -11.21 -17.50 -7.63
C TRP A 157 -12.66 -17.39 -8.06
N ASN A 158 -12.97 -17.97 -9.21
CA ASN A 158 -14.32 -18.10 -9.75
C ASN A 158 -14.81 -19.54 -9.59
N TRP A 159 -16.04 -19.71 -9.14
CA TRP A 159 -16.60 -21.01 -8.77
C TRP A 159 -17.34 -21.63 -9.95
N GLN A 160 -16.99 -22.86 -10.33
CA GLN A 160 -17.77 -23.63 -11.31
C GLN A 160 -19.08 -24.06 -10.67
N ARG A 161 -20.21 -23.75 -11.31
CA ARG A 161 -21.52 -24.18 -10.82
C ARG A 161 -21.59 -25.70 -10.72
N TYR A 162 -22.21 -26.21 -9.67
CA TYR A 162 -22.40 -27.66 -9.51
C TYR A 162 -23.11 -28.29 -10.71
N GLY A 163 -22.61 -29.45 -11.15
CA GLY A 163 -23.12 -30.18 -12.33
C GLY A 163 -22.52 -29.71 -13.66
N ASP A 164 -21.93 -28.52 -13.72
CA ASP A 164 -21.24 -28.04 -14.91
C ASP A 164 -19.82 -28.62 -15.01
N GLY A 165 -19.44 -29.07 -16.20
CA GLY A 165 -18.09 -29.52 -16.50
C GLY A 165 -17.11 -28.36 -16.75
N PRO A 166 -15.80 -28.64 -16.82
CA PRO A 166 -14.77 -27.62 -17.02
C PRO A 166 -14.91 -26.83 -18.33
N GLU A 167 -15.56 -27.40 -19.35
CA GLU A 167 -15.81 -26.75 -20.64
C GLU A 167 -16.99 -25.76 -20.60
N LYS A 168 -17.76 -25.74 -19.51
CA LYS A 168 -18.90 -24.83 -19.36
C LYS A 168 -18.41 -23.45 -18.96
N GLU A 169 -18.89 -22.46 -19.69
CA GLU A 169 -18.58 -21.06 -19.50
C GLU A 169 -18.81 -20.62 -18.03
N LEU A 170 -17.81 -19.95 -17.46
CA LEU A 170 -17.89 -19.36 -16.13
C LEU A 170 -18.56 -17.99 -16.17
N ALA A 171 -19.01 -17.53 -15.01
CA ALA A 171 -19.52 -16.18 -14.88
C ALA A 171 -18.47 -15.16 -15.35
N LEU A 172 -18.86 -14.28 -16.28
CA LEU A 172 -18.03 -13.22 -16.86
C LEU A 172 -16.85 -13.70 -17.73
N GLU A 173 -16.76 -14.99 -18.09
CA GLU A 173 -15.69 -15.49 -18.96
C GLU A 173 -15.68 -14.80 -20.33
N SER A 174 -16.86 -14.55 -20.92
CA SER A 174 -17.00 -13.74 -22.14
C SER A 174 -16.40 -12.33 -22.04
N ASN A 175 -16.26 -11.78 -20.83
CA ASN A 175 -15.75 -10.44 -20.57
C ASN A 175 -14.24 -10.42 -20.27
N GLY A 176 -13.58 -11.58 -20.32
CA GLY A 176 -12.14 -11.73 -20.05
C GLY A 176 -11.79 -11.75 -18.55
N ASP A 177 -12.78 -11.82 -17.66
CA ASP A 177 -12.61 -11.82 -16.20
C ASP A 177 -11.96 -13.06 -15.61
N TYR A 178 -11.70 -14.03 -16.46
CA TYR A 178 -11.31 -15.35 -16.06
C TYR A 178 -10.35 -15.94 -17.08
N THR A 179 -9.47 -16.83 -16.63
CA THR A 179 -8.48 -17.49 -17.49
C THR A 179 -8.44 -19.00 -17.28
N ARG A 180 -8.70 -19.76 -18.36
CA ARG A 180 -8.47 -21.22 -18.40
C ARG A 180 -6.99 -21.60 -18.40
N LYS A 181 -6.09 -20.62 -18.49
CA LYS A 181 -4.64 -20.84 -18.61
C LYS A 181 -3.96 -21.17 -17.28
N TYR A 182 -4.42 -20.57 -16.19
CA TYR A 182 -3.77 -20.65 -14.88
C TYR A 182 -4.75 -21.15 -13.83
N GLY A 183 -4.25 -21.93 -12.86
CA GLY A 183 -4.95 -22.26 -11.61
C GLY A 183 -6.34 -22.88 -11.79
N ALA A 184 -6.42 -24.20 -11.69
CA ALA A 184 -7.68 -24.93 -11.60
C ALA A 184 -7.60 -25.90 -10.42
N LEU A 185 -8.67 -25.98 -9.64
CA LEU A 185 -8.80 -26.96 -8.58
C LEU A 185 -10.17 -27.62 -8.68
N ASN A 186 -10.20 -28.95 -8.84
CA ASN A 186 -11.42 -29.73 -8.76
C ASN A 186 -11.50 -30.36 -7.37
N PHE A 187 -12.49 -29.98 -6.58
CA PHE A 187 -12.66 -30.48 -5.22
C PHE A 187 -13.03 -31.97 -5.16
N SER A 188 -13.42 -32.57 -6.28
CA SER A 188 -13.63 -34.01 -6.38
C SER A 188 -12.33 -34.79 -6.22
N ASP A 189 -11.18 -34.20 -6.57
CA ASP A 189 -9.86 -34.83 -6.47
C ASP A 189 -9.39 -35.00 -5.01
N TYR A 190 -10.04 -34.31 -4.07
CA TYR A 190 -9.67 -34.27 -2.65
C TYR A 190 -10.75 -34.88 -1.74
N GLY A 191 -11.73 -35.58 -2.31
CA GLY A 191 -12.75 -36.28 -1.54
C GLY A 191 -12.15 -37.43 -0.71
N VAL A 192 -12.59 -37.58 0.54
CA VAL A 192 -12.24 -38.75 1.37
C VAL A 192 -13.07 -39.95 0.87
N ALA A 193 -12.41 -41.09 0.63
CA ALA A 193 -12.94 -42.24 -0.09
C ALA A 193 -14.35 -42.69 0.32
N GLY A 194 -15.21 -42.95 -0.68
CA GLY A 194 -16.51 -43.64 -0.52
C GLY A 194 -17.68 -43.01 -1.29
N GLY A 195 -17.58 -41.76 -1.72
CA GLY A 195 -18.65 -41.07 -2.45
C GLY A 195 -18.39 -40.99 -3.95
N GLY A 196 -18.84 -41.98 -4.73
CA GLY A 196 -18.80 -41.95 -6.21
C GLY A 196 -19.71 -40.89 -6.85
N GLY A 197 -20.07 -39.83 -6.13
CA GLY A 197 -21.10 -38.84 -6.48
C GLY A 197 -20.57 -37.42 -6.73
N GLY A 198 -19.28 -37.26 -7.05
CA GLY A 198 -18.66 -35.94 -7.23
C GLY A 198 -18.63 -35.10 -5.94
N ASN A 199 -18.13 -33.87 -6.04
CA ASN A 199 -18.14 -32.91 -4.94
C ASN A 199 -19.14 -31.79 -5.22
N LEU A 200 -19.99 -31.44 -4.24
CA LEU A 200 -20.96 -30.32 -4.37
C LEU A 200 -20.26 -28.96 -4.53
N LEU A 201 -19.00 -28.85 -4.08
CA LEU A 201 -18.12 -27.71 -4.32
C LEU A 201 -17.62 -27.65 -5.78
N ASN A 202 -17.80 -28.70 -6.58
CA ASN A 202 -17.32 -28.81 -7.95
C ASN A 202 -15.84 -28.38 -8.10
N GLY A 203 -15.56 -27.29 -8.81
CA GLY A 203 -14.21 -26.77 -8.98
C GLY A 203 -14.16 -25.25 -8.92
N VAL A 204 -12.95 -24.72 -8.72
CA VAL A 204 -12.63 -23.30 -8.79
C VAL A 204 -11.54 -23.05 -9.79
N TRP A 205 -11.55 -21.84 -10.31
CA TRP A 205 -10.60 -21.42 -11.30
C TRP A 205 -10.07 -20.01 -11.01
N TYR A 206 -8.80 -19.78 -11.32
CA TYR A 206 -8.14 -18.52 -11.00
C TYR A 206 -8.73 -17.35 -11.77
N GLN A 207 -9.00 -16.26 -11.05
CA GLN A 207 -9.42 -14.98 -11.60
C GLN A 207 -8.26 -13.98 -11.53
N PRO A 208 -7.81 -13.41 -12.65
CA PRO A 208 -6.81 -12.34 -12.65
C PRO A 208 -7.28 -11.10 -11.91
N GLU A 209 -6.33 -10.31 -11.41
CA GLU A 209 -6.63 -9.00 -10.83
C GLU A 209 -7.04 -7.99 -11.88
N GLU A 210 -7.98 -7.11 -11.52
CA GLU A 210 -8.38 -5.98 -12.34
C GLU A 210 -7.57 -4.74 -11.94
N VAL A 211 -6.97 -4.07 -12.92
CA VAL A 211 -6.23 -2.82 -12.71
C VAL A 211 -6.63 -1.75 -13.70
N PHE A 212 -6.54 -0.48 -13.28
CA PHE A 212 -6.69 0.68 -14.14
C PHE A 212 -5.32 1.33 -14.35
N PRO A 213 -4.73 1.23 -15.57
CA PRO A 213 -3.42 1.81 -15.83
C PRO A 213 -3.45 3.33 -15.69
N ALA A 214 -2.46 3.90 -15.00
CA ALA A 214 -2.38 5.35 -14.77
C ALA A 214 -2.18 6.15 -16.07
N ASP A 215 -1.55 5.56 -17.08
CA ASP A 215 -1.32 6.11 -18.43
C ASP A 215 -2.35 5.61 -19.47
N GLY A 216 -3.39 4.90 -19.02
CA GLY A 216 -4.44 4.34 -19.88
C GLY A 216 -5.62 5.28 -20.09
N THR A 217 -6.63 4.79 -20.81
CA THR A 217 -7.94 5.45 -20.88
C THR A 217 -8.65 5.29 -19.53
N PRO A 218 -9.18 6.37 -18.92
CA PRO A 218 -9.95 6.27 -17.69
C PRO A 218 -11.07 5.23 -17.79
N GLU A 219 -11.30 4.49 -16.71
CA GLU A 219 -12.31 3.42 -16.64
C GLU A 219 -12.07 2.25 -17.61
N SER A 220 -10.95 2.25 -18.34
CA SER A 220 -10.49 1.11 -19.13
C SER A 220 -9.61 0.21 -18.26
N ARG A 221 -10.25 -0.84 -17.75
CA ARG A 221 -9.59 -1.88 -16.96
C ARG A 221 -8.72 -2.80 -17.81
N ARG A 222 -7.75 -3.44 -17.15
CA ARG A 222 -6.96 -4.56 -17.67
C ARG A 222 -6.86 -5.66 -16.63
N HIS A 223 -6.62 -6.88 -17.09
CA HIS A 223 -6.40 -8.03 -16.22
C HIS A 223 -4.91 -8.33 -16.13
N GLU A 224 -4.36 -8.31 -14.93
CA GLU A 224 -2.94 -8.53 -14.69
C GLU A 224 -2.70 -9.76 -13.82
N PHE A 225 -1.81 -10.63 -14.28
CA PHE A 225 -1.25 -11.70 -13.44
C PHE A 225 0.08 -11.27 -12.85
N TRP A 226 1.00 -10.79 -13.70
CA TRP A 226 2.34 -10.37 -13.31
C TRP A 226 2.41 -8.86 -13.17
N VAL A 227 2.46 -8.36 -11.94
CA VAL A 227 2.67 -6.95 -11.66
C VAL A 227 4.18 -6.69 -11.53
N PRO A 228 4.77 -5.83 -12.39
CA PRO A 228 6.20 -5.51 -12.30
C PRO A 228 6.50 -4.70 -11.05
N VAL A 229 7.66 -4.95 -10.45
CA VAL A 229 8.26 -4.03 -9.47
C VAL A 229 8.86 -2.83 -10.22
N ASP A 230 8.92 -1.67 -9.57
CA ASP A 230 9.55 -0.47 -10.12
C ASP A 230 10.95 -0.77 -10.67
N GLY A 231 11.19 -0.43 -11.93
CA GLY A 231 12.42 -0.78 -12.64
C GLY A 231 13.67 -0.12 -12.06
N ARG A 232 13.55 1.10 -11.52
CA ARG A 232 14.66 1.82 -10.89
C ARG A 232 15.03 1.17 -9.56
N TYR A 233 14.05 0.78 -8.75
CA TYR A 233 14.29 0.05 -7.51
C TYR A 233 14.85 -1.34 -7.75
N TYR A 234 14.34 -2.05 -8.76
CA TYR A 234 14.89 -3.35 -9.13
C TYR A 234 16.36 -3.24 -9.55
N GLN A 235 16.71 -2.31 -10.44
CA GLN A 235 18.11 -2.07 -10.85
C GLN A 235 19.02 -1.66 -9.69
N LEU A 236 18.51 -0.86 -8.75
CA LEU A 236 19.25 -0.51 -7.55
C LEU A 236 19.50 -1.73 -6.66
N ALA A 237 18.49 -2.58 -6.48
CA ALA A 237 18.58 -3.78 -5.67
C ALA A 237 19.56 -4.83 -6.24
N GLN A 238 19.68 -4.93 -7.57
CA GLN A 238 20.68 -5.81 -8.21
C GLN A 238 22.11 -5.46 -7.81
N LYS A 239 22.41 -4.20 -7.49
CA LYS A 239 23.74 -3.80 -6.99
C LYS A 239 24.07 -4.38 -5.61
N LEU A 240 23.08 -4.92 -4.91
CA LEU A 240 23.24 -5.56 -3.60
C LEU A 240 23.60 -7.04 -3.71
N GLU A 241 23.66 -7.63 -4.91
CA GLU A 241 23.89 -9.08 -5.09
C GLU A 241 25.17 -9.59 -4.42
N ALA A 242 26.22 -8.77 -4.41
CA ALA A 242 27.51 -9.08 -3.80
C ALA A 242 27.63 -8.68 -2.31
N MET A 243 26.56 -8.16 -1.70
CA MET A 243 26.60 -7.68 -0.31
C MET A 243 26.74 -8.85 0.67
N PRO A 244 27.82 -8.91 1.47
CA PRO A 244 27.96 -9.93 2.49
C PRO A 244 26.94 -9.73 3.61
N LEU A 245 26.24 -10.81 3.99
CA LEU A 245 25.29 -10.81 5.10
C LEU A 245 25.97 -11.44 6.33
N GLU A 246 26.41 -10.60 7.26
CA GLU A 246 27.30 -10.97 8.38
C GLU A 246 26.71 -11.97 9.39
N ARG A 247 25.38 -12.10 9.46
CA ARG A 247 24.68 -12.86 10.53
C ARG A 247 23.63 -13.87 10.02
N CYS A 248 23.73 -14.32 8.77
CA CYS A 248 22.80 -15.33 8.26
C CYS A 248 23.18 -16.75 8.73
N VAL A 249 22.17 -17.58 9.05
CA VAL A 249 22.32 -18.97 9.56
C VAL A 249 23.01 -19.87 8.52
N THR A 250 24.32 -20.09 8.62
CA THR A 250 25.09 -20.91 7.67
C THR A 250 24.47 -22.30 7.42
N ALA A 251 24.05 -22.55 6.18
CA ALA A 251 23.91 -23.92 5.67
C ALA A 251 25.31 -24.49 5.36
N PRO A 252 25.60 -25.77 5.61
CA PRO A 252 26.92 -26.35 5.32
C PRO A 252 27.22 -26.31 3.81
N GLY A 253 28.38 -25.77 3.41
CA GLY A 253 29.00 -26.06 2.11
C GLY A 253 29.02 -24.98 1.02
N ARG A 254 28.56 -23.73 1.23
CA ARG A 254 28.71 -22.66 0.22
C ARG A 254 29.09 -21.29 0.79
N ARG A 255 29.98 -20.57 0.09
CA ARG A 255 30.17 -19.12 0.25
C ARG A 255 28.95 -18.42 -0.35
N ARG A 256 28.20 -17.70 0.48
CA ARG A 256 26.94 -17.05 0.09
C ARG A 256 27.18 -15.94 -0.94
N ARG A 257 26.41 -15.99 -2.02
CA ARG A 257 26.09 -14.85 -2.88
C ARG A 257 24.56 -14.73 -2.85
N ARG A 258 24.03 -13.52 -2.99
CA ARG A 258 22.62 -13.39 -3.38
C ARG A 258 22.44 -13.91 -4.80
#